data_AF-A0A959SI36-F1
#
_entry.id   AF-A0A959SI36-F1
#
_cell.length_a   1.000
_cell.length_b   1.000
_cell.length_c   1.000
_cell.angle_alpha   90.00
_cell.angle_beta   90.00
_cell.angle_gamma   90.00
#
_symmetry.space_group_name_H-M   'P 1'
#
loop_
_entity.id
_entity.type
_entity.pdbx_description
1 polymer ?
#
loop_
_entity_poly.entity_id
_entity_poly.type
_entity_poly.pdbx_seq_one_letter_code
_entity_poly.pdbx_strand_id
1 'polypeptide(L)'
;MKTILLTLGMTAVLAVQAQKHVYEDLLVLYVDEKYEKCMDKAIGYTEHDDTKRDALPFLYMSMCNFEMSKQEKYAVDYPKASRDAIKWAEKYRKKDKELEFFHNYEDYWASLNTMAMEEGENLLDDPKGLSKAKYMFDGMTSYYPENPGAWLMLALAHYKKNMAKEGDMAIAEYDKAIAAAGDITTLPPDQRKLLKNGLIRYADYLVSKGQRDKAKRYATVGKDAYMEDADFKGMWDSL
;
A
#
# COMPACT_ATOMS: atom_id res chain seq x y z
N MET A 1 50.37 30.23 43.57
CA MET A 1 49.07 30.51 42.93
C MET A 1 49.27 30.49 41.42
N LYS A 2 48.89 29.41 40.74
CA LYS A 2 48.78 29.35 39.28
C LYS A 2 47.47 28.63 38.96
N THR A 3 46.61 29.37 38.31
CA THR A 3 45.20 29.12 38.08
C THR A 3 45.00 27.97 37.10
N ILE A 4 44.12 27.04 37.46
CA ILE A 4 43.54 26.01 36.60
C ILE A 4 42.58 26.72 35.63
N LEU A 5 42.74 26.55 34.32
CA LEU A 5 41.70 26.85 33.34
C LEU A 5 41.26 25.53 32.69
N LEU A 6 40.07 25.08 33.08
CA LEU A 6 39.30 24.03 32.44
C LEU A 6 38.46 24.70 31.33
N THR A 7 38.81 24.51 30.07
CA THR A 7 37.94 24.88 28.94
C THR A 7 37.00 23.72 28.64
N LEU A 8 35.75 23.86 29.08
CA LEU A 8 34.63 22.98 28.72
C LEU A 8 34.13 23.41 27.32
N GLY A 9 34.48 22.65 26.29
CA GLY A 9 33.96 22.85 24.94
C GLY A 9 32.54 22.30 24.83
N MET A 10 31.54 23.18 24.81
CA MET A 10 30.15 22.82 24.54
C MET A 10 29.93 22.85 23.03
N THR A 11 30.04 21.71 22.37
CA THR A 11 29.61 21.53 20.98
C THR A 11 28.08 21.47 20.95
N ALA A 12 27.44 22.60 20.63
CA ALA A 12 26.04 22.63 20.29
C ALA A 12 25.82 21.91 18.95
N VAL A 13 25.24 20.72 18.99
CA VAL A 13 24.68 20.07 17.80
C VAL A 13 23.42 20.86 17.44
N LEU A 14 23.54 21.77 16.48
CA LEU A 14 22.38 22.38 15.84
C LEU A 14 21.68 21.29 15.01
N ALA A 15 20.66 20.65 15.60
CA ALA A 15 19.66 19.96 14.82
C ALA A 15 18.92 21.02 14.00
N VAL A 16 19.30 21.17 12.73
CA VAL A 16 18.49 21.89 11.74
C VAL A 16 17.22 21.06 11.56
N GLN A 17 16.18 21.36 12.32
CA GLN A 17 14.83 21.02 11.90
C GLN A 17 14.54 21.91 10.69
N ALA A 18 14.71 21.35 9.49
CA ALA A 18 14.26 21.99 8.27
C ALA A 18 12.80 22.41 8.46
N GLN A 19 12.51 23.69 8.25
CA GLN A 19 11.17 24.23 8.30
C GLN A 19 10.35 23.54 7.21
N LYS A 20 9.50 22.59 7.62
CA LYS A 20 8.76 21.71 6.72
C LYS A 20 7.90 22.54 5.78
N HIS A 21 8.08 22.33 4.48
CA HIS A 21 7.29 23.01 3.46
C HIS A 21 5.85 22.48 3.48
N VAL A 22 4.92 23.37 3.81
CA VAL A 22 3.49 23.11 3.67
C VAL A 22 3.15 23.46 2.23
N TYR A 23 2.96 22.45 1.37
CA TYR A 23 2.68 22.62 -0.06
C TYR A 23 1.23 23.05 -0.31
N GLU A 24 0.83 24.20 0.25
CA GLU A 24 -0.54 24.74 0.15
C GLU A 24 -0.97 24.97 -1.29
N ASP A 25 -0.04 25.30 -2.18
CA ASP A 25 -0.33 25.47 -3.59
C ASP A 25 -0.68 24.16 -4.31
N LEU A 26 -0.08 23.04 -3.95
CA LEU A 26 -0.51 21.72 -4.41
C LEU A 26 -1.92 21.40 -3.89
N LEU A 27 -2.20 21.71 -2.61
CA LEU A 27 -3.53 21.53 -2.05
C LEU A 27 -4.58 22.33 -2.82
N VAL A 28 -4.33 23.62 -3.07
CA VAL A 28 -5.24 24.49 -3.84
C VAL A 28 -5.48 23.93 -5.24
N LEU A 29 -4.43 23.53 -5.96
CA LEU A 29 -4.59 22.96 -7.29
C LEU A 29 -5.37 21.63 -7.28
N TYR A 30 -5.16 20.80 -6.26
CA TYR A 30 -5.88 19.54 -6.09
C TYR A 30 -7.36 19.76 -5.78
N VAL A 31 -7.68 20.65 -4.84
CA VAL A 31 -9.06 20.99 -4.45
C VAL A 31 -9.82 21.67 -5.59
N ASP A 32 -9.14 22.50 -6.38
CA ASP A 32 -9.69 23.10 -7.61
C ASP A 32 -9.84 22.09 -8.77
N GLU A 33 -9.55 20.81 -8.55
CA GLU A 33 -9.57 19.72 -9.54
C GLU A 33 -8.64 19.96 -10.75
N LYS A 34 -7.63 20.82 -10.60
CA LYS A 34 -6.61 21.13 -11.61
C LYS A 34 -5.50 20.08 -11.57
N TYR A 35 -5.87 18.81 -11.72
CA TYR A 35 -4.98 17.67 -11.45
C TYR A 35 -3.71 17.64 -12.29
N GLU A 36 -3.78 17.96 -13.59
CA GLU A 36 -2.58 18.03 -14.44
C GLU A 36 -1.60 19.09 -13.92
N LYS A 37 -2.10 20.29 -13.62
CA LYS A 37 -1.26 21.39 -13.07
C LYS A 37 -0.71 21.04 -11.69
N CYS A 38 -1.51 20.40 -10.85
CA CYS A 38 -1.08 19.93 -9.54
C CYS A 38 0.05 18.90 -9.68
N MET A 39 -0.11 17.94 -10.60
CA MET A 39 0.89 16.91 -10.86
C MET A 39 2.18 17.50 -11.45
N ASP A 40 2.10 18.39 -12.44
CA ASP A 40 3.26 19.06 -13.04
C ASP A 40 4.04 19.86 -11.99
N LYS A 41 3.32 20.58 -11.11
CA LYS A 41 3.94 21.34 -10.03
C LYS A 41 4.59 20.42 -8.99
N ALA A 42 3.93 19.32 -8.63
CA ALA A 42 4.49 18.31 -7.75
C ALA A 42 5.76 17.67 -8.34
N ILE A 43 5.79 17.40 -9.65
CA ILE A 43 7.00 16.93 -10.35
C ILE A 43 8.15 17.92 -10.16
N GLY A 44 7.90 19.21 -10.38
CA GLY A 44 8.91 20.26 -10.17
C GLY A 44 9.55 20.20 -8.77
N TYR A 45 8.74 20.05 -7.72
CA TYR A 45 9.26 19.86 -6.36
C TYR A 45 10.11 18.59 -6.20
N THR A 46 9.79 17.51 -6.92
CA THR A 46 10.61 16.29 -6.87
C THR A 46 11.94 16.41 -7.61
N GLU A 47 12.12 17.43 -8.45
CA GLU A 47 13.34 17.67 -9.23
C GLU A 47 14.30 18.66 -8.56
N HIS A 48 13.79 19.55 -7.70
CA HIS A 48 14.60 20.53 -6.98
C HIS A 48 15.40 19.91 -5.83
N ASP A 49 16.66 20.33 -5.68
CA ASP A 49 17.57 19.78 -4.67
C ASP A 49 17.05 19.89 -3.23
N ASP A 50 16.35 20.98 -2.94
CA ASP A 50 15.83 21.29 -1.61
C ASP A 50 14.58 20.46 -1.26
N THR A 51 13.79 20.07 -2.25
CA THR A 51 12.46 19.43 -2.04
C THR A 51 12.35 18.00 -2.58
N LYS A 52 13.34 17.49 -3.33
CA LYS A 52 13.34 16.12 -3.91
C LYS A 52 13.26 14.98 -2.89
N ARG A 53 13.47 15.29 -1.61
CA ARG A 53 13.40 14.34 -0.49
C ARG A 53 12.09 14.44 0.27
N ASP A 54 11.29 15.46 0.02
CA ASP A 54 10.04 15.68 0.74
C ASP A 54 8.98 14.71 0.24
N ALA A 55 8.15 14.22 1.16
CA ALA A 55 7.20 13.16 0.85
C ALA A 55 5.95 13.67 0.12
N LEU A 56 5.42 14.81 0.57
CA LEU A 56 4.13 15.35 0.11
C LEU A 56 4.02 15.53 -1.41
N PRO A 57 5.04 16.00 -2.16
CA PRO A 57 4.94 16.07 -3.62
C PRO A 57 4.62 14.71 -4.25
N PHE A 58 5.25 13.62 -3.79
CA PHE A 58 4.96 12.27 -4.28
C PHE A 58 3.52 11.82 -3.94
N LEU A 59 3.01 12.22 -2.77
CA LEU A 59 1.62 11.96 -2.39
C LEU A 59 0.64 12.68 -3.31
N TYR A 60 0.87 13.97 -3.59
CA TYR A 60 0.02 14.72 -4.53
C TYR A 60 0.05 14.12 -5.94
N MET A 61 1.21 13.67 -6.43
CA MET A 61 1.28 12.95 -7.71
C MET A 61 0.41 11.68 -7.69
N SER A 62 0.42 10.94 -6.59
CA SER A 62 -0.40 9.75 -6.36
C SER A 62 -1.89 10.07 -6.39
N MET A 63 -2.31 11.08 -5.62
CA MET A 63 -3.70 11.52 -5.52
C MET A 63 -4.22 12.08 -6.85
N CYS A 64 -3.44 12.91 -7.56
CA CYS A 64 -3.83 13.43 -8.87
C CYS A 64 -4.01 12.29 -9.89
N ASN A 65 -3.09 11.32 -9.94
CA ASN A 65 -3.24 10.18 -10.84
C ASN A 65 -4.47 9.34 -10.51
N PHE A 66 -4.80 9.16 -9.22
CA PHE A 66 -6.01 8.46 -8.80
C PHE A 66 -7.29 9.22 -9.20
N GLU A 67 -7.33 10.54 -9.02
CA GLU A 67 -8.48 11.34 -9.45
C GLU A 67 -8.63 11.35 -10.97
N MET A 68 -7.51 11.47 -11.69
CA MET A 68 -7.53 11.43 -13.15
C MET A 68 -7.97 10.08 -13.70
N SER A 69 -7.63 8.96 -13.05
CA SER A 69 -8.03 7.62 -13.50
C SER A 69 -9.54 7.39 -13.46
N LYS A 70 -10.29 8.22 -12.72
CA LYS A 70 -11.76 8.13 -12.61
C LYS A 70 -12.50 8.95 -13.65
N GLN A 71 -11.82 9.81 -14.42
CA GLN A 71 -12.47 10.76 -15.32
C GLN A 71 -12.12 10.47 -16.79
N GLU A 72 -13.16 10.24 -17.59
CA GLU A 72 -13.04 9.92 -19.02
C GLU A 72 -12.18 10.94 -19.80
N LYS A 73 -12.24 12.22 -19.42
CA LYS A 73 -11.47 13.28 -20.08
C LYS A 73 -9.95 13.06 -20.03
N TYR A 74 -9.45 12.28 -19.08
CA TYR A 74 -8.02 11.97 -18.97
C TYR A 74 -7.66 10.59 -19.53
N ALA A 75 -8.63 9.78 -19.98
CA ALA A 75 -8.39 8.39 -20.36
C ALA A 75 -7.44 8.24 -21.55
N VAL A 76 -7.46 9.19 -22.49
CA VAL A 76 -6.62 9.17 -23.70
C VAL A 76 -5.18 9.60 -23.38
N ASP A 77 -5.02 10.70 -22.65
CA ASP A 77 -3.71 11.29 -22.37
C ASP A 77 -3.00 10.61 -21.18
N TYR A 78 -3.77 10.05 -20.24
CA TYR A 78 -3.30 9.36 -19.04
C TYR A 78 -3.88 7.94 -18.90
N PRO A 79 -3.69 7.06 -19.91
CA PRO A 79 -4.30 5.71 -19.93
C PRO A 79 -3.75 4.77 -18.84
N LYS A 80 -2.75 5.23 -18.06
CA LYS A 80 -2.10 4.47 -16.99
C LYS A 80 -2.23 5.15 -15.63
N ALA A 81 -3.11 6.14 -15.50
CA ALA A 81 -3.26 6.94 -14.30
C ALA A 81 -3.49 6.09 -13.04
N SER A 82 -4.33 5.04 -13.08
CA SER A 82 -4.55 4.18 -11.89
C SER A 82 -3.25 3.49 -11.44
N ARG A 83 -2.49 2.96 -12.41
CA ARG A 83 -1.20 2.31 -12.18
C ARG A 83 -0.11 3.29 -11.70
N ASP A 84 -0.11 4.50 -12.26
CA ASP A 84 0.82 5.55 -11.87
C ASP A 84 0.47 6.12 -10.48
N ALA A 85 -0.80 6.13 -10.07
CA ALA A 85 -1.18 6.44 -8.70
C ALA A 85 -0.45 5.52 -7.71
N ILE A 86 -0.57 4.19 -7.89
CA ILE A 86 0.11 3.20 -7.04
C ILE A 86 1.63 3.41 -7.05
N LYS A 87 2.24 3.65 -8.22
CA LYS A 87 3.67 3.92 -8.34
C LYS A 87 4.12 5.11 -7.49
N TRP A 88 3.33 6.17 -7.47
CA TRP A 88 3.66 7.39 -6.73
C TRP A 88 3.39 7.21 -5.23
N ALA A 89 2.37 6.45 -4.84
CA ALA A 89 2.15 6.01 -3.45
C ALA A 89 3.36 5.24 -2.89
N GLU A 90 3.91 4.29 -3.66
CA GLU A 90 5.12 3.56 -3.25
C GLU A 90 6.32 4.48 -3.03
N LYS A 91 6.49 5.46 -3.92
CA LYS A 91 7.58 6.44 -3.80
C LYS A 91 7.38 7.34 -2.59
N TYR A 92 6.15 7.79 -2.35
CA TYR A 92 5.79 8.55 -1.16
C TYR A 92 6.14 7.78 0.12
N ARG A 93 5.73 6.51 0.24
CA ARG A 93 6.01 5.71 1.45
C ARG A 93 7.51 5.58 1.74
N LYS A 94 8.35 5.52 0.69
CA LYS A 94 9.83 5.50 0.85
C LYS A 94 10.39 6.81 1.43
N LYS A 95 9.67 7.93 1.28
CA LYS A 95 10.02 9.24 1.82
C LYS A 95 9.41 9.46 3.21
N ASP A 96 8.15 9.05 3.40
CA ASP A 96 7.45 9.15 4.69
C ASP A 96 7.53 7.84 5.50
N LYS A 97 8.75 7.52 5.96
CA LYS A 97 9.01 6.26 6.68
C LYS A 97 8.35 6.24 8.06
N GLU A 98 8.36 7.38 8.74
CA GLU A 98 7.82 7.55 10.09
C GLU A 98 6.31 7.82 10.11
N LEU A 99 5.62 7.69 8.96
CA LEU A 99 4.17 7.87 8.83
C LEU A 99 3.70 9.26 9.28
N GLU A 100 4.52 10.28 9.08
CA GLU A 100 4.25 11.64 9.53
C GLU A 100 2.96 12.20 8.93
N PHE A 101 2.75 11.94 7.63
CA PHE A 101 1.59 12.44 6.91
C PHE A 101 0.57 11.34 6.65
N PHE A 102 0.98 10.07 6.68
CA PHE A 102 0.21 8.94 6.17
C PHE A 102 -1.21 8.88 6.74
N HIS A 103 -1.35 8.98 8.06
CA HIS A 103 -2.64 8.89 8.76
C HIS A 103 -3.58 10.07 8.47
N ASN A 104 -3.07 11.20 7.97
CA ASN A 104 -3.93 12.34 7.60
C ASN A 104 -4.69 12.10 6.28
N TYR A 105 -4.38 11.02 5.56
CA TYR A 105 -4.93 10.71 4.24
C TYR A 105 -5.59 9.31 4.22
N GLU A 106 -6.13 8.84 5.35
CA GLU A 106 -6.76 7.52 5.46
C GLU A 106 -7.86 7.26 4.41
N ASP A 107 -8.71 8.26 4.12
CA ASP A 107 -9.75 8.15 3.08
C ASP A 107 -9.16 7.91 1.68
N TYR A 108 -8.04 8.56 1.38
CA TYR A 108 -7.32 8.34 0.12
C TYR A 108 -6.72 6.93 0.08
N TRP A 109 -6.10 6.47 1.16
CA TRP A 109 -5.51 5.13 1.22
C TRP A 109 -6.57 4.03 1.10
N ALA A 110 -7.72 4.17 1.76
CA ALA A 110 -8.82 3.23 1.65
C ALA A 110 -9.37 3.16 0.21
N SER A 111 -9.47 4.32 -0.46
CA SER A 111 -9.91 4.42 -1.86
C SER A 111 -8.89 3.81 -2.83
N LEU A 112 -7.61 4.09 -2.64
CA LEU A 112 -6.51 3.51 -3.43
C LEU A 112 -6.43 2.00 -3.25
N ASN A 113 -6.56 1.50 -2.01
CA ASN A 113 -6.59 0.07 -1.69
C ASN A 113 -7.75 -0.63 -2.38
N THR A 114 -8.94 -0.02 -2.34
CA THR A 114 -10.13 -0.59 -2.99
C THR A 114 -9.94 -0.72 -4.49
N MET A 115 -9.44 0.34 -5.14
CA MET A 115 -9.14 0.31 -6.58
C MET A 115 -8.08 -0.74 -6.92
N ALA A 116 -6.96 -0.77 -6.20
CA ALA A 116 -5.87 -1.71 -6.46
C ALA A 116 -6.30 -3.17 -6.23
N MET A 117 -7.10 -3.43 -5.19
CA MET A 117 -7.70 -4.72 -4.91
C MET A 117 -8.61 -5.17 -6.06
N GLU A 118 -9.56 -4.32 -6.47
CA GLU A 118 -10.54 -4.68 -7.51
C GLU A 118 -9.87 -4.89 -8.87
N GLU A 119 -8.95 -4.01 -9.28
CA GLU A 119 -8.15 -4.21 -10.49
C GLU A 119 -7.30 -5.49 -10.42
N GLY A 120 -6.65 -5.71 -9.27
CA GLY A 120 -5.79 -6.87 -9.04
C GLY A 120 -6.56 -8.19 -9.10
N GLU A 121 -7.71 -8.26 -8.42
CA GLU A 121 -8.58 -9.44 -8.37
C GLU A 121 -9.15 -9.80 -9.74
N ASN A 122 -9.62 -8.81 -10.49
CA ASN A 122 -10.17 -9.00 -11.84
C ASN A 122 -9.14 -9.57 -12.83
N LEU A 123 -7.85 -9.36 -12.57
CA LEU A 123 -6.74 -9.77 -13.43
C LEU A 123 -6.04 -11.04 -12.95
N LEU A 124 -6.32 -11.51 -11.72
CA LEU A 124 -5.57 -12.57 -11.05
C LEU A 124 -5.78 -13.97 -11.68
N ASP A 125 -6.93 -14.19 -12.31
CA ASP A 125 -7.27 -15.47 -12.94
C ASP A 125 -7.03 -15.48 -14.47
N ASP A 126 -6.74 -14.33 -15.07
CA ASP A 126 -6.34 -14.22 -16.48
C ASP A 126 -4.81 -14.37 -16.59
N PRO A 127 -4.27 -15.39 -17.30
CA PRO A 127 -2.85 -15.53 -17.54
C PRO A 127 -2.17 -14.28 -18.14
N LYS A 128 -2.90 -13.49 -18.96
CA LYS A 128 -2.40 -12.23 -19.52
C LYS A 128 -2.48 -11.08 -18.51
N GLY A 129 -3.40 -11.15 -17.56
CA GLY A 129 -3.62 -10.20 -16.47
C GLY A 129 -2.64 -10.36 -15.30
N LEU A 130 -2.08 -11.55 -15.08
CA LEU A 130 -1.24 -11.87 -13.90
C LEU A 130 -0.10 -10.89 -13.61
N SER A 131 0.58 -10.37 -14.64
CA SER A 131 1.67 -9.40 -14.44
C SER A 131 1.16 -8.06 -13.90
N LYS A 132 -0.05 -7.65 -14.32
CA LYS A 132 -0.71 -6.45 -13.81
C LYS A 132 -1.30 -6.70 -12.43
N ALA A 133 -1.94 -7.86 -12.20
CA ALA A 133 -2.42 -8.24 -10.87
C ALA A 133 -1.29 -8.22 -9.83
N LYS A 134 -0.15 -8.85 -10.16
CA LYS A 134 1.06 -8.79 -9.31
C LYS A 134 1.44 -7.33 -9.02
N TYR A 135 1.50 -6.47 -10.04
CA TYR A 135 1.88 -5.07 -9.86
C TYR A 135 0.97 -4.35 -8.86
N MET A 136 -0.35 -4.56 -8.93
CA MET A 136 -1.28 -3.94 -7.99
C MET A 136 -0.99 -4.38 -6.56
N PHE A 137 -0.92 -5.70 -6.31
CA PHE A 137 -0.69 -6.22 -4.96
C PHE A 137 0.72 -5.89 -4.41
N ASP A 138 1.75 -5.91 -5.27
CA ASP A 138 3.12 -5.51 -4.93
C ASP A 138 3.16 -4.04 -4.49
N GLY A 139 2.46 -3.18 -5.22
CA GLY A 139 2.29 -1.77 -4.85
C GLY A 139 1.57 -1.60 -3.51
N MET A 140 0.45 -2.30 -3.29
CA MET A 140 -0.28 -2.30 -2.02
C MET A 140 0.63 -2.64 -0.83
N THR A 141 1.43 -3.71 -0.96
CA THR A 141 2.39 -4.11 0.08
C THR A 141 3.55 -3.13 0.24
N SER A 142 3.87 -2.36 -0.79
CA SER A 142 4.97 -1.40 -0.79
C SER A 142 4.60 -0.06 -0.16
N TYR A 143 3.36 0.42 -0.35
CA TYR A 143 2.89 1.66 0.30
C TYR A 143 2.20 1.41 1.64
N TYR A 144 1.63 0.22 1.87
CA TYR A 144 0.96 -0.17 3.13
C TYR A 144 1.36 -1.59 3.56
N PRO A 145 2.62 -1.83 3.95
CA PRO A 145 3.13 -3.17 4.31
C PRO A 145 2.42 -3.80 5.52
N GLU A 146 1.76 -3.00 6.34
CA GLU A 146 0.99 -3.45 7.50
C GLU A 146 -0.37 -4.08 7.11
N ASN A 147 -0.81 -3.96 5.85
CA ASN A 147 -2.05 -4.57 5.37
C ASN A 147 -1.84 -6.07 5.04
N PRO A 148 -2.33 -7.02 5.87
CA PRO A 148 -2.04 -8.44 5.68
C PRO A 148 -2.69 -9.02 4.42
N GLY A 149 -3.89 -8.56 4.04
CA GLY A 149 -4.60 -9.10 2.89
C GLY A 149 -3.83 -8.94 1.57
N ALA A 150 -3.12 -7.82 1.42
CA ALA A 150 -2.32 -7.53 0.23
C ALA A 150 -1.19 -8.55 0.03
N TRP A 151 -0.55 -9.01 1.12
CA TRP A 151 0.52 -10.00 1.06
C TRP A 151 0.03 -11.38 0.60
N LEU A 152 -1.15 -11.83 1.04
CA LEU A 152 -1.74 -13.09 0.56
C LEU A 152 -2.04 -13.02 -0.93
N MET A 153 -2.60 -11.90 -1.39
CA MET A 153 -2.92 -11.71 -2.81
C MET A 153 -1.65 -11.61 -3.67
N LEU A 154 -0.60 -10.97 -3.16
CA LEU A 154 0.72 -10.94 -3.80
C LEU A 154 1.33 -12.35 -3.89
N ALA A 155 1.25 -13.14 -2.80
CA ALA A 155 1.73 -14.52 -2.79
C ALA A 155 1.00 -15.37 -3.84
N LEU A 156 -0.32 -15.25 -3.93
CA LEU A 156 -1.13 -15.91 -4.96
C LEU A 156 -0.71 -15.52 -6.38
N ALA A 157 -0.48 -14.23 -6.64
CA ALA A 157 0.00 -13.76 -7.93
C ALA A 157 1.38 -14.36 -8.28
N HIS A 158 2.28 -14.45 -7.30
CA HIS A 158 3.58 -15.12 -7.47
C HIS A 158 3.43 -16.61 -7.78
N TYR A 159 2.65 -17.36 -7.00
CA TYR A 159 2.44 -18.79 -7.24
C TYR A 159 1.82 -19.07 -8.61
N LYS A 160 0.81 -18.29 -9.02
CA LYS A 160 0.19 -18.41 -10.36
C LYS A 160 1.17 -18.08 -11.49
N LYS A 161 2.21 -17.29 -11.22
CA LYS A 161 3.32 -17.01 -12.15
C LYS A 161 4.48 -18.01 -12.04
N ASN A 162 4.32 -19.10 -11.31
CA ASN A 162 5.37 -20.10 -11.03
C ASN A 162 6.61 -19.50 -10.34
N MET A 163 6.41 -18.45 -9.53
CA MET A 163 7.45 -17.78 -8.73
C MET A 163 7.36 -18.23 -7.27
N ALA A 164 7.64 -19.52 -7.01
CA ALA A 164 7.39 -20.13 -5.70
C ALA A 164 8.17 -19.46 -4.56
N LYS A 165 9.45 -19.12 -4.81
CA LYS A 165 10.31 -18.47 -3.81
C LYS A 165 9.74 -17.12 -3.37
N GLU A 166 9.34 -16.30 -4.33
CA GLU A 166 8.74 -14.99 -4.07
C GLU A 166 7.37 -15.12 -3.42
N GLY A 167 6.60 -16.16 -3.79
CA GLY A 167 5.35 -16.50 -3.12
C GLY A 167 5.57 -16.82 -1.64
N ASP A 168 6.55 -17.66 -1.33
CA ASP A 168 6.89 -18.03 0.05
C ASP A 168 7.40 -16.81 0.86
N MET A 169 8.14 -15.91 0.22
CA MET A 169 8.56 -14.64 0.85
C MET A 169 7.34 -13.75 1.18
N ALA A 170 6.38 -13.62 0.26
CA ALA A 170 5.16 -12.86 0.52
C ALA A 170 4.29 -13.49 1.63
N ILE A 171 4.26 -14.83 1.73
CA ILE A 171 3.61 -15.51 2.87
C ILE A 171 4.31 -15.21 4.19
N ALA A 172 5.65 -15.15 4.21
CA ALA A 172 6.37 -14.80 5.43
C ALA A 172 6.09 -13.34 5.87
N GLU A 173 5.91 -12.41 4.94
CA GLU A 173 5.50 -11.04 5.26
C GLU A 173 4.03 -10.97 5.70
N TYR A 174 3.13 -11.77 5.11
CA TYR A 174 1.77 -11.93 5.62
C TYR A 174 1.77 -12.39 7.08
N ASP A 175 2.54 -13.43 7.41
CA ASP A 175 2.59 -13.98 8.77
C ASP A 175 3.07 -12.93 9.79
N LYS A 176 3.97 -12.02 9.38
CA LYS A 176 4.38 -10.87 10.22
C LYS A 176 3.28 -9.82 10.34
N ALA A 177 2.68 -9.42 9.21
CA ALA A 177 1.65 -8.39 9.18
C ALA A 177 0.42 -8.79 10.00
N ILE A 178 -0.03 -10.05 9.88
CA ILE A 178 -1.19 -10.55 10.63
C ILE A 178 -0.90 -10.66 12.12
N ALA A 179 0.32 -11.06 12.51
CA ALA A 179 0.73 -11.09 13.90
C ALA A 179 0.81 -9.68 14.51
N ALA A 180 1.27 -8.69 13.73
CA ALA A 180 1.32 -7.29 14.16
C ALA A 180 -0.08 -6.65 14.27
N ALA A 181 -1.02 -7.02 13.39
CA ALA A 181 -2.40 -6.57 13.45
C ALA A 181 -3.13 -7.06 14.71
N GLY A 182 -2.83 -8.29 15.15
CA GLY A 182 -3.48 -8.89 16.31
C GLY A 182 -4.95 -9.22 16.03
N ASP A 183 -5.87 -8.42 16.58
CA ASP A 183 -7.30 -8.59 16.35
C ASP A 183 -7.68 -8.05 14.96
N ILE A 184 -7.97 -8.96 14.02
CA ILE A 184 -8.30 -8.61 12.64
C ILE A 184 -9.62 -7.82 12.52
N THR A 185 -10.48 -7.82 13.54
CA THR A 185 -11.72 -7.06 13.53
C THR A 185 -11.49 -5.55 13.67
N THR A 186 -10.31 -5.14 14.16
CA THR A 186 -9.92 -3.73 14.30
C THR A 186 -9.27 -3.16 13.05
N LEU A 187 -8.98 -3.98 12.04
CA LEU A 187 -8.45 -3.50 10.77
C LEU A 187 -9.46 -2.56 10.08
N PRO A 188 -8.99 -1.58 9.29
CA PRO A 188 -9.87 -0.74 8.47
C PRO A 188 -10.79 -1.57 7.55
N PRO A 189 -12.01 -1.10 7.22
CA PRO A 189 -12.97 -1.89 6.45
C PRO A 189 -12.46 -2.42 5.11
N ASP A 190 -11.71 -1.61 4.36
CA ASP A 190 -11.07 -1.99 3.09
C ASP A 190 -10.05 -3.12 3.29
N GLN A 191 -9.27 -3.05 4.36
CA GLN A 191 -8.29 -4.10 4.70
C GLN A 191 -8.96 -5.39 5.18
N ARG A 192 -10.06 -5.30 5.94
CA ARG A 192 -10.84 -6.50 6.32
C ARG A 192 -11.41 -7.20 5.10
N LYS A 193 -11.96 -6.43 4.14
CA LYS A 193 -12.46 -6.97 2.87
C LYS A 193 -11.35 -7.69 2.10
N LEU A 194 -10.20 -7.04 1.94
CA LEU A 194 -9.04 -7.62 1.25
C LEU A 194 -8.50 -8.86 1.96
N LEU A 195 -8.40 -8.83 3.30
CA LEU A 195 -7.94 -9.98 4.09
C LEU A 195 -8.89 -11.17 3.92
N LYS A 196 -10.20 -10.96 4.02
CA LYS A 196 -11.20 -12.01 3.79
C LYS A 196 -11.04 -12.64 2.41
N ASN A 197 -10.96 -11.81 1.36
CA ASN A 197 -10.77 -12.28 0.00
C ASN A 197 -9.46 -13.06 -0.16
N GLY A 198 -8.36 -12.55 0.40
CA GLY A 198 -7.05 -13.21 0.40
C GLY A 198 -7.08 -14.57 1.09
N LEU A 199 -7.75 -14.68 2.25
CA LEU A 199 -7.90 -15.93 2.99
C LEU A 199 -8.67 -16.98 2.18
N ILE A 200 -9.81 -16.60 1.59
CA ILE A 200 -10.63 -17.49 0.76
C ILE A 200 -9.79 -18.00 -0.42
N ARG A 201 -9.21 -17.07 -1.20
CA ARG A 201 -8.49 -17.39 -2.43
C ARG A 201 -7.22 -18.20 -2.16
N TYR A 202 -6.54 -17.93 -1.05
CA TYR A 202 -5.34 -18.68 -0.67
C TYR A 202 -5.67 -20.08 -0.14
N ALA A 203 -6.74 -20.22 0.64
CA ALA A 203 -7.25 -21.53 1.06
C ALA A 203 -7.62 -22.39 -0.16
N ASP A 204 -8.35 -21.85 -1.14
CA ASP A 204 -8.69 -22.54 -2.39
C ASP A 204 -7.44 -22.99 -3.16
N TYR A 205 -6.44 -22.10 -3.27
CA TYR A 205 -5.16 -22.44 -3.88
C TYR A 205 -4.48 -23.60 -3.16
N LEU A 206 -4.40 -23.57 -1.83
CA LEU A 206 -3.80 -24.64 -1.02
C LEU A 206 -4.55 -25.96 -1.19
N VAL A 207 -5.88 -25.95 -1.20
CA VAL A 207 -6.71 -27.13 -1.48
C VAL A 207 -6.42 -27.69 -2.86
N SER A 208 -6.29 -26.83 -3.89
CA SER A 208 -5.92 -27.25 -5.25
C SER A 208 -4.54 -27.92 -5.34
N LYS A 209 -3.67 -27.68 -4.35
CA LYS A 209 -2.35 -28.32 -4.20
C LYS A 209 -2.37 -29.53 -3.27
N GLY A 210 -3.55 -29.97 -2.81
CA GLY A 210 -3.70 -31.07 -1.85
C GLY A 210 -3.31 -30.72 -0.41
N GLN A 211 -3.11 -29.44 -0.08
CA GLN A 211 -2.62 -28.97 1.21
C GLN A 211 -3.78 -28.52 2.14
N ARG A 212 -4.78 -29.39 2.35
CA ARG A 212 -6.01 -29.05 3.10
C ARG A 212 -5.75 -28.62 4.54
N ASP A 213 -4.84 -29.28 5.25
CA ASP A 213 -4.48 -28.90 6.63
C ASP A 213 -3.90 -27.48 6.69
N LYS A 214 -3.07 -27.12 5.70
CA LYS A 214 -2.54 -25.76 5.59
C LYS A 214 -3.65 -24.77 5.25
N ALA A 215 -4.55 -25.11 4.32
CA ALA A 215 -5.70 -24.28 3.99
C ALA A 215 -6.54 -23.95 5.23
N LYS A 216 -6.86 -24.96 6.05
CA LYS A 216 -7.60 -24.81 7.31
C LYS A 216 -6.90 -23.93 8.33
N ARG A 217 -5.56 -24.03 8.43
CA ARG A 217 -4.77 -23.16 9.31
C ARG A 217 -4.91 -21.69 8.93
N TYR A 218 -4.78 -21.34 7.64
CA TYR A 218 -4.92 -19.95 7.19
C TYR A 218 -6.37 -19.48 7.34
N ALA A 219 -7.34 -20.29 6.90
CA ALA A 219 -8.76 -19.95 7.04
C ALA A 219 -9.17 -19.71 8.51
N THR A 220 -8.54 -20.37 9.48
CA THR A 220 -8.86 -20.17 10.90
C THR A 220 -8.66 -18.72 11.36
N VAL A 221 -7.73 -17.98 10.75
CA VAL A 221 -7.50 -16.56 11.04
C VAL A 221 -8.78 -15.73 10.87
N GLY A 222 -9.57 -16.04 9.84
CA GLY A 222 -10.80 -15.30 9.52
C GLY A 222 -12.06 -15.81 10.22
N LYS A 223 -11.98 -16.92 10.97
CA LYS A 223 -13.16 -17.64 11.44
C LYS A 223 -14.04 -16.78 12.36
N ASP A 224 -13.44 -16.13 13.34
CA ASP A 224 -14.23 -15.35 14.32
C ASP A 224 -14.75 -14.04 13.70
N ALA A 225 -14.18 -13.58 12.58
CA ALA A 225 -14.52 -12.32 11.94
C ALA A 225 -15.51 -12.47 10.76
N TYR A 226 -15.49 -13.58 10.04
CA TYR A 226 -16.14 -13.69 8.71
C TYR A 226 -17.12 -14.86 8.56
N MET A 227 -17.40 -15.66 9.60
CA MET A 227 -18.30 -16.82 9.47
C MET A 227 -19.78 -16.47 9.17
N GLU A 228 -20.17 -15.21 9.39
CA GLU A 228 -21.50 -14.71 8.99
C GLU A 228 -21.54 -14.30 7.50
N ASP A 229 -20.38 -14.16 6.85
CA ASP A 229 -20.30 -13.89 5.43
C ASP A 229 -20.44 -15.20 4.63
N ALA A 230 -21.42 -15.25 3.73
CA ALA A 230 -21.77 -16.47 3.00
C ALA A 230 -20.62 -17.06 2.17
N ASP A 231 -19.77 -16.20 1.58
CA ASP A 231 -18.60 -16.60 0.78
C ASP A 231 -17.53 -17.28 1.63
N PHE A 232 -17.17 -16.67 2.76
CA PHE A 232 -16.20 -17.23 3.69
C PHE A 232 -16.71 -18.50 4.35
N LYS A 233 -17.96 -18.51 4.79
CA LYS A 233 -18.59 -19.72 5.36
C LYS A 233 -18.61 -20.87 4.36
N GLY A 234 -18.96 -20.60 3.10
CA GLY A 234 -18.94 -21.60 2.04
C GLY A 234 -17.56 -22.21 1.81
N MET A 235 -16.51 -21.37 1.77
CA MET A 235 -15.12 -21.83 1.71
C MET A 235 -14.77 -22.68 2.94
N TRP A 236 -15.07 -22.21 4.15
CA TRP A 236 -14.76 -22.91 5.40
C TRP A 236 -15.39 -24.30 5.49
N ASP A 237 -16.67 -24.42 5.14
CA ASP A 237 -17.40 -25.70 5.17
C ASP A 237 -16.85 -26.70 4.13
N SER A 238 -16.13 -26.22 3.11
CA SER A 238 -15.53 -27.05 2.07
C SER A 238 -14.14 -27.61 2.41
N LEU A 239 -13.48 -27.13 3.49
CA LEU A 239 -12.11 -27.50 3.87
C LEU A 239 -12.01 -28.88 4.53
#